data_AF-A0A151K1X2-F1
#
_entry.id   AF-A0A151K1X2-F1
#
_cell.length_a   1.000
_cell.length_b   1.000
_cell.length_c   1.000
_cell.angle_alpha   90.00
_cell.angle_beta   90.00
_cell.angle_gamma   90.00
#
_symmetry.space_group_name_H-M   'P 1'
#
loop_
_entity.id
_entity.type
_entity.pdbx_description
1 polymer ?
#
loop_
_entity_poly.entity_id
_entity_poly.type
_entity_poly.pdbx_seq_one_letter_code
_entity_poly.pdbx_strand_id
1 'polypeptide(L)'
;RKHILTQRIIEREHTRNLHAGLQATMAFVRQRFWPLSLRSTTRGIIQKCTICFKAKPTQSEALMGSLPATRVNVSRPFSHCGVDYAGPFLLREGKRRNARSHKSYVSLFVCFATKAVHLELVSDLTSEAFIAAFKRFSSRRGKPSHMYSDNGTTFVGAQKQIQELYDIYNSHEVQAKIKDFFLESEISWNFIPPNAPHFGGLWEAAVKSAKHHMTRIVGKALLTFEEMQTIFCEIEAILNSRPLTPLSSDPNDLAYLSPGHFLVGTVLNGLPCADVTDVNENRLLRWQRVEQTRQHFWRRWSNEYLHSLQARSKWMADKGTSLSAGQLVLIKQQNLAPLQWAMGRVQEVYPGPDGIVRTALIKTAKGSYVRPLSKLAILPIEC
;
A
#
# COMPACT_ATOMS: atom_id res chain seq x y z
N ARG A 1 36.74 14.72 34.16
CA ARG A 1 35.43 14.17 33.70
C ARG A 1 35.48 13.42 32.35
N LYS A 2 36.55 13.49 31.54
CA LYS A 2 36.81 12.58 30.40
C LYS A 2 38.26 12.08 30.50
N HIS A 3 38.53 11.08 31.34
CA HIS A 3 39.88 10.54 31.50
C HIS A 3 40.08 9.39 30.52
N ILE A 4 41.17 9.42 29.74
CA ILE A 4 41.43 8.42 28.70
C ILE A 4 41.52 6.99 29.25
N LEU A 5 42.07 6.85 30.46
CA LEU A 5 42.14 5.56 31.17
C LEU A 5 40.75 4.94 31.38
N THR A 6 39.76 5.73 31.79
CA THR A 6 38.39 5.26 32.02
C THR A 6 37.75 4.79 30.71
N GLN A 7 38.01 5.48 29.61
CA GLN A 7 37.50 5.08 28.30
C GLN A 7 38.12 3.76 27.84
N ARG A 8 39.45 3.61 27.98
CA ARG A 8 40.16 2.36 27.62
C ARG A 8 39.72 1.16 28.45
N ILE A 9 39.47 1.35 29.75
CA ILE A 9 38.94 0.29 30.61
C ILE A 9 37.56 -0.16 30.12
N ILE A 10 36.66 0.78 29.83
CA ILE A 10 35.31 0.47 29.37
C ILE A 10 35.34 -0.18 27.97
N GLU A 11 36.15 0.32 27.04
CA GLU A 11 36.38 -0.29 25.72
C GLU A 11 36.87 -1.73 25.83
N ARG A 12 37.87 -1.95 26.70
CA ARG A 12 38.41 -3.30 26.93
C ARG A 12 37.36 -4.25 27.47
N GLU A 13 36.58 -3.83 28.48
CA GLU A 13 35.52 -4.67 29.04
C GLU A 13 34.37 -4.92 28.06
N HIS A 14 34.03 -3.92 27.23
CA HIS A 14 33.03 -4.09 26.17
C HIS A 14 33.47 -5.12 25.13
N THR A 15 34.71 -5.04 24.64
CA THR A 15 35.25 -5.97 23.63
C THR A 15 35.52 -7.35 24.23
N ARG A 16 36.06 -7.43 25.45
CA ARG A 16 36.34 -8.70 26.15
C ARG A 16 35.08 -9.52 26.37
N ASN A 17 33.95 -8.86 26.63
CA ASN A 17 32.66 -9.50 26.84
C ASN A 17 31.81 -9.52 25.55
N LEU A 18 32.46 -9.70 24.39
CA LEU A 18 31.79 -9.91 23.09
C LEU A 18 30.75 -8.84 22.75
N HIS A 19 31.11 -7.56 22.91
CA HIS A 19 30.24 -6.43 22.59
C HIS A 19 28.94 -6.37 23.42
N ALA A 20 29.03 -6.79 24.69
CA ALA A 20 27.92 -6.74 25.62
C ALA A 20 27.24 -5.35 25.69
N GLY A 21 25.92 -5.35 25.87
CA GLY A 21 25.12 -4.13 25.95
C GLY A 21 25.49 -3.22 27.13
N LEU A 22 24.88 -2.03 27.17
CA LEU A 22 25.21 -0.97 28.13
C LEU A 22 25.21 -1.46 29.60
N GLN A 23 24.14 -2.13 30.04
CA GLN A 23 24.03 -2.56 31.44
C GLN A 23 25.06 -3.62 31.83
N ALA A 24 25.28 -4.59 30.94
CA ALA A 24 26.24 -5.66 31.16
C ALA A 24 27.69 -5.11 31.21
N THR A 25 28.07 -4.26 30.26
CA THR A 25 29.39 -3.60 30.26
C THR A 25 29.61 -2.77 31.52
N MET A 26 28.59 -2.04 31.98
CA MET A 26 28.67 -1.27 33.24
C MET A 26 28.84 -2.18 34.46
N ALA A 27 28.15 -3.32 34.50
CA ALA A 27 28.27 -4.29 35.59
C ALA A 27 29.70 -4.86 35.68
N PHE A 28 30.30 -5.24 34.54
CA PHE A 28 31.68 -5.76 34.52
C PHE A 28 32.71 -4.72 34.94
N VAL A 29 32.55 -3.46 34.52
CA VAL A 29 33.46 -2.38 34.94
C VAL A 29 33.34 -2.15 36.46
N ARG A 30 32.13 -2.20 37.02
CA ARG A 30 31.87 -2.01 38.46
C ARG A 30 32.44 -3.10 39.36
N GLN A 31 32.72 -4.29 38.84
CA GLN A 31 33.37 -5.35 39.62
C GLN A 31 34.80 -4.98 40.03
N ARG A 32 35.45 -4.08 39.28
CA ARG A 32 36.87 -3.76 39.48
C ARG A 32 37.15 -2.26 39.65
N PHE A 33 36.27 -1.39 39.17
CA PHE A 33 36.49 0.06 39.14
C PHE A 33 35.20 0.84 39.41
N TRP A 34 35.31 2.00 40.05
CA TRP A 34 34.14 2.85 40.37
C TRP A 34 34.19 4.26 39.72
N PRO A 35 34.00 4.37 38.40
CA PRO A 35 34.07 5.67 37.71
C PRO A 35 32.78 6.50 37.88
N LEU A 36 32.96 7.80 38.17
CA LEU A 36 31.89 8.77 38.52
C LEU A 36 30.90 9.11 37.38
N SER A 37 31.15 8.72 36.13
CA SER A 37 30.25 8.96 34.98
C SER A 37 30.15 7.76 34.04
N LEU A 38 30.06 6.57 34.63
CA LEU A 38 30.15 5.30 33.91
C LEU A 38 29.09 5.16 32.80
N ARG A 39 27.83 5.50 33.08
CA ARG A 39 26.71 5.27 32.15
C ARG A 39 26.83 6.08 30.86
N SER A 40 27.07 7.39 30.97
CA SER A 40 27.23 8.27 29.81
C SER A 40 28.47 7.91 28.98
N THR A 41 29.58 7.62 29.65
CA THR A 41 30.84 7.23 28.99
C THR A 41 30.70 5.90 28.26
N THR A 42 30.08 4.89 28.90
CA THR A 42 29.84 3.57 28.29
C THR A 42 28.88 3.66 27.11
N ARG A 43 27.81 4.46 27.22
CA ARG A 43 26.88 4.69 26.09
C ARG A 43 27.60 5.29 24.89
N GLY A 44 28.46 6.30 25.12
CA GLY A 44 29.24 6.92 24.05
C GLY A 44 30.24 5.97 23.39
N ILE A 45 30.85 5.06 24.14
CA ILE A 45 31.79 4.06 23.63
C ILE A 45 31.06 3.01 22.77
N ILE A 46 29.93 2.48 23.26
CA ILE A 46 29.14 1.48 22.52
C ILE A 46 28.56 2.07 21.22
N GLN A 47 28.09 3.33 21.24
CA GLN A 47 27.59 4.00 20.03
C GLN A 47 28.66 4.22 18.96
N LYS A 48 29.93 4.38 19.36
CA LYS A 48 31.07 4.51 18.44
C LYS A 48 31.67 3.18 18.01
N CYS A 49 31.24 2.06 18.61
CA CYS A 49 31.70 0.73 18.25
C CYS A 49 31.10 0.33 16.89
N THR A 50 31.94 0.19 15.88
CA THR A 50 31.52 -0.15 14.51
C THR A 50 30.86 -1.53 14.43
N ILE A 51 31.28 -2.49 15.26
CA ILE A 51 30.69 -3.84 15.32
C ILE A 51 29.27 -3.79 15.89
N CYS A 52 29.06 -3.05 16.99
CA CYS A 52 27.71 -2.83 17.56
C CYS A 52 26.81 -2.04 16.62
N PHE A 53 27.36 -1.02 15.95
CA PHE A 53 26.64 -0.20 15.00
C PHE A 53 26.17 -1.03 13.79
N LYS A 54 27.01 -1.93 13.26
CA LYS A 54 26.62 -2.85 12.18
C LYS A 54 25.58 -3.86 12.63
N ALA A 55 25.66 -4.36 13.86
CA ALA A 55 24.70 -5.32 14.42
C ALA A 55 23.33 -4.69 14.73
N LYS A 56 23.28 -3.39 15.03
CA LYS A 56 22.05 -2.64 15.28
C LYS A 56 22.17 -1.21 14.74
N PRO A 57 22.01 -1.02 13.41
CA PRO A 57 22.13 0.30 12.80
C PRO A 57 21.03 1.21 13.35
N THR A 58 21.44 2.36 13.87
CA THR A 58 20.48 3.42 14.22
C THR A 58 20.03 4.04 12.91
N GLN A 59 18.75 3.86 12.55
CA GLN A 59 18.19 4.53 11.38
C GLN A 59 18.31 6.04 11.60
N SER A 60 18.89 6.75 10.62
CA SER A 60 18.81 8.20 10.56
C SER A 60 17.34 8.56 10.35
N GLU A 61 16.68 9.04 11.40
CA GLU A 61 15.40 9.72 11.28
C GLU A 61 15.67 11.07 10.59
N ALA A 62 15.86 11.04 9.28
CA ALA A 62 15.71 12.25 8.49
C ALA A 62 14.27 12.72 8.70
N LEU A 63 14.10 13.96 9.17
CA LEU A 63 12.83 14.67 9.09
C LEU A 63 12.30 14.48 7.68
N MET A 64 11.05 14.02 7.59
CA MET A 64 10.41 13.80 6.30
C MET A 64 10.60 15.03 5.43
N GLY A 65 11.36 14.90 4.33
CA GLY A 65 11.46 15.91 3.29
C GLY A 65 10.06 16.36 2.86
N SER A 66 9.96 17.64 2.52
CA SER A 66 8.73 18.25 2.00
C SER A 66 8.12 17.37 0.91
N LEU A 67 6.79 17.24 0.95
CA LEU A 67 6.06 16.53 -0.09
C LEU A 67 6.39 17.18 -1.45
N PRO A 68 6.70 16.41 -2.50
CA PRO A 68 6.98 16.96 -3.82
C PRO A 68 5.86 17.92 -4.25
N ALA A 69 6.19 19.06 -4.85
CA ALA A 69 5.22 20.08 -5.27
C ALA A 69 4.11 19.53 -6.19
N THR A 70 4.39 18.42 -6.90
CA THR A 70 3.41 17.67 -7.70
C THR A 70 2.27 17.05 -6.89
N ARG A 71 2.41 16.91 -5.57
CA ARG A 71 1.34 16.47 -4.65
C ARG A 71 0.51 17.63 -4.10
N VAL A 72 1.05 18.86 -4.18
CA VAL A 72 0.46 20.06 -3.55
C VAL A 72 -0.35 20.88 -4.55
N ASN A 73 0.00 20.81 -5.84
CA ASN A 73 -0.75 21.50 -6.89
C ASN A 73 -1.98 20.69 -7.32
N VAL A 74 -3.15 21.33 -7.22
CA VAL A 74 -4.41 20.80 -7.76
C VAL A 74 -4.22 20.55 -9.26
N SER A 75 -4.40 19.31 -9.68
CA SER A 75 -4.34 18.91 -11.08
C SER A 75 -5.50 17.99 -11.40
N ARG A 76 -5.86 17.92 -12.69
CA ARG A 76 -6.88 16.95 -13.13
C ARG A 76 -6.42 15.52 -12.81
N PRO A 77 -7.38 14.59 -12.60
CA PRO A 77 -7.04 13.18 -12.46
C PRO A 77 -6.14 12.72 -13.60
N PHE A 78 -5.12 11.96 -13.24
CA PHE A 78 -4.13 11.40 -14.16
C PHE A 78 -3.26 12.44 -14.93
N SER A 79 -3.11 13.68 -14.45
CA SER A 79 -2.07 14.58 -14.98
C SER A 79 -0.65 14.10 -14.64
N HIS A 80 -0.45 13.64 -13.41
CA HIS A 80 0.79 13.05 -12.93
C HIS A 80 0.50 11.61 -12.51
N CYS A 81 1.12 10.63 -13.17
CA CYS A 81 0.84 9.21 -12.93
C CYS A 81 2.09 8.38 -12.77
N GLY A 82 2.04 7.44 -11.83
CA GLY A 82 2.96 6.31 -11.79
C GLY A 82 2.46 5.19 -12.70
N VAL A 83 3.37 4.46 -13.34
CA VAL A 83 3.08 3.22 -14.04
C VAL A 83 3.90 2.07 -13.49
N ASP A 84 3.25 0.93 -13.35
CA ASP A 84 3.81 -0.27 -12.76
C ASP A 84 3.16 -1.51 -13.39
N TYR A 85 3.79 -2.68 -13.27
CA TYR A 85 3.32 -3.94 -13.85
C TYR A 85 3.01 -5.00 -12.80
N ALA A 86 2.00 -5.82 -13.07
CA ALA A 86 1.72 -7.03 -12.30
C ALA A 86 1.60 -8.25 -13.21
N GLY A 87 2.01 -9.40 -12.70
CA GLY A 87 1.96 -10.68 -13.39
C GLY A 87 3.22 -11.52 -13.12
N PRO A 88 3.43 -12.60 -13.89
CA PRO A 88 2.56 -13.08 -14.97
C PRO A 88 1.24 -13.67 -14.47
N PHE A 89 0.19 -13.51 -15.27
CA PHE A 89 -1.08 -14.24 -15.16
C PHE A 89 -1.17 -15.25 -16.31
N LEU A 90 -1.81 -16.40 -16.10
CA LEU A 90 -2.00 -17.39 -17.17
C LEU A 90 -3.39 -17.21 -17.78
N LEU A 91 -3.43 -16.77 -19.03
CA LEU A 91 -4.65 -16.71 -19.82
C LEU A 91 -4.83 -17.98 -20.61
N ARG A 92 -6.09 -18.31 -20.88
CA ARG A 92 -6.49 -19.41 -21.74
C ARG A 92 -6.99 -18.86 -23.08
N GLU A 93 -6.48 -19.40 -24.18
CA GLU A 93 -6.83 -18.95 -25.54
C GLU A 93 -8.29 -19.21 -25.93
N GLY A 94 -8.97 -20.14 -25.27
CA GLY A 94 -10.36 -20.45 -25.58
C GLY A 94 -11.08 -21.23 -24.49
N LYS A 95 -12.36 -21.48 -24.70
CA LYS A 95 -13.22 -22.15 -23.71
C LYS A 95 -13.01 -23.67 -23.64
N ARG A 96 -12.31 -24.27 -24.63
CA ARG A 96 -12.10 -25.72 -24.77
C ARG A 96 -11.19 -26.30 -23.69
N ARG A 97 -11.49 -27.52 -23.21
CA ARG A 97 -10.79 -28.20 -22.09
C ARG A 97 -9.26 -28.16 -22.20
N ASN A 98 -8.71 -28.37 -23.39
CA ASN A 98 -7.25 -28.39 -23.66
C ASN A 98 -6.74 -27.16 -24.42
N ALA A 99 -7.43 -26.01 -24.33
CA ALA A 99 -6.92 -24.78 -24.93
C ALA A 99 -5.55 -24.40 -24.32
N ARG A 100 -4.63 -23.95 -25.17
CA ARG A 100 -3.31 -23.50 -24.73
C ARG A 100 -3.45 -22.29 -23.81
N SER A 101 -2.45 -22.15 -22.94
CA SER A 101 -2.33 -21.01 -22.05
C SER A 101 -1.09 -20.22 -22.37
N HIS A 102 -1.21 -18.90 -22.32
CA HIS A 102 -0.10 -17.96 -22.49
C HIS A 102 -0.02 -17.04 -21.28
N LYS A 103 1.16 -16.45 -21.07
CA LYS A 103 1.36 -15.46 -20.02
C LYS A 103 0.74 -14.13 -20.46
N SER A 104 0.18 -13.40 -19.51
CA SER A 104 -0.28 -12.04 -19.68
C SER A 104 0.13 -11.21 -18.46
N TYR A 105 0.02 -9.89 -18.59
CA TYR A 105 0.38 -8.94 -17.54
C TYR A 105 -0.70 -7.87 -17.42
N VAL A 106 -0.66 -7.12 -16.34
CA VAL A 106 -1.49 -5.93 -16.17
C VAL A 106 -0.58 -4.73 -16.02
N SER A 107 -0.84 -3.70 -16.81
CA SER A 107 -0.30 -2.37 -16.60
C SER A 107 -1.19 -1.62 -15.62
N LEU A 108 -0.60 -1.09 -14.55
CA LEU A 108 -1.25 -0.34 -13.49
C LEU A 108 -0.83 1.12 -13.62
N PHE A 109 -1.80 2.00 -13.84
CA PHE A 109 -1.59 3.45 -13.82
C PHE A 109 -2.18 4.02 -12.54
N VAL A 110 -1.41 4.81 -11.81
CA VAL A 110 -1.80 5.36 -10.51
C VAL A 110 -1.70 6.87 -10.55
N CYS A 111 -2.82 7.55 -10.35
CA CYS A 111 -2.89 9.01 -10.26
C CYS A 111 -2.29 9.52 -8.94
N PHE A 112 -1.36 10.45 -9.00
CA PHE A 112 -0.72 11.01 -7.81
C PHE A 112 -1.61 12.01 -7.05
N ALA A 113 -2.49 12.73 -7.76
CA ALA A 113 -3.39 13.70 -7.13
C ALA A 113 -4.54 13.01 -6.38
N THR A 114 -5.25 12.09 -7.04
CA THR A 114 -6.50 11.50 -6.52
C THR A 114 -6.32 10.10 -5.96
N LYS A 115 -5.13 9.50 -6.14
CA LYS A 115 -4.84 8.10 -5.80
C LYS A 115 -5.71 7.10 -6.58
N ALA A 116 -6.36 7.54 -7.67
CA ALA A 116 -7.11 6.67 -8.57
C ALA A 116 -6.18 5.67 -9.26
N VAL A 117 -6.68 4.46 -9.48
CA VAL A 117 -5.99 3.38 -10.19
C VAL A 117 -6.71 3.10 -11.50
N HIS A 118 -5.95 2.81 -12.55
CA HIS A 118 -6.45 2.34 -13.83
C HIS A 118 -5.69 1.08 -14.25
N LEU A 119 -6.39 0.03 -14.65
CA LEU A 119 -5.82 -1.28 -14.96
C LEU A 119 -6.03 -1.63 -16.43
N GLU A 120 -4.97 -2.05 -17.11
CA GLU A 120 -5.03 -2.53 -18.49
C GLU A 120 -4.38 -3.90 -18.63
N LEU A 121 -5.12 -4.89 -19.10
CA LEU A 121 -4.57 -6.19 -19.47
C LEU A 121 -3.69 -6.03 -20.73
N VAL A 122 -2.53 -6.69 -20.70
CA VAL A 122 -1.61 -6.79 -21.84
C VAL A 122 -1.20 -8.24 -22.06
N SER A 123 -1.01 -8.61 -23.32
CA SER A 123 -0.60 -9.96 -23.74
C SER A 123 0.87 -10.26 -23.43
N ASP A 124 1.71 -9.24 -23.41
CA ASP A 124 3.16 -9.37 -23.29
C ASP A 124 3.78 -8.08 -22.74
N LEU A 125 5.11 -8.06 -22.60
CA LEU A 125 5.89 -6.92 -22.12
C LEU A 125 6.63 -6.18 -23.24
N THR A 126 6.12 -6.23 -24.47
CA THR A 126 6.72 -5.48 -25.57
C THR A 126 6.41 -3.98 -25.46
N SER A 127 7.22 -3.15 -26.12
CA SER A 127 6.93 -1.72 -26.25
C SER A 127 5.58 -1.47 -26.94
N GLU A 128 5.21 -2.30 -27.92
CA GLU A 128 3.93 -2.19 -28.65
C GLU A 128 2.73 -2.47 -27.75
N ALA A 129 2.77 -3.55 -26.96
CA ALA A 129 1.70 -3.86 -26.01
C ALA A 129 1.54 -2.78 -24.95
N PHE A 130 2.67 -2.22 -24.46
CA PHE A 130 2.64 -1.09 -23.54
C PHE A 130 2.03 0.17 -24.18
N ILE A 131 2.46 0.54 -25.39
CA ILE A 131 1.92 1.70 -26.11
C ILE A 131 0.42 1.52 -26.35
N ALA A 132 -0.02 0.31 -26.71
CA ALA A 132 -1.44 0.01 -26.86
C ALA A 132 -2.22 0.17 -25.54
N ALA A 133 -1.68 -0.32 -24.43
CA ALA A 133 -2.26 -0.10 -23.10
C ALA A 133 -2.29 1.38 -22.70
N PHE A 134 -1.22 2.11 -22.97
CA PHE A 134 -1.13 3.54 -22.71
C PHE A 134 -2.12 4.35 -23.53
N LYS A 135 -2.31 4.00 -24.81
CA LYS A 135 -3.35 4.60 -25.67
C LYS A 135 -4.74 4.35 -25.09
N ARG A 136 -5.06 3.11 -24.70
CA ARG A 136 -6.34 2.77 -24.04
C ARG A 136 -6.56 3.56 -22.75
N PHE A 137 -5.53 3.66 -21.91
CA PHE A 137 -5.54 4.48 -20.70
C PHE A 137 -5.79 5.95 -21.02
N SER A 138 -5.01 6.55 -21.91
CA SER A 138 -5.11 7.96 -22.28
C SER A 138 -6.44 8.30 -22.94
N SER A 139 -7.01 7.39 -23.73
CA SER A 139 -8.34 7.56 -24.32
C SER A 139 -9.46 7.53 -23.28
N ARG A 140 -9.28 6.84 -22.15
CA ARG A 140 -10.30 6.75 -21.08
C ARG A 140 -10.13 7.80 -19.99
N ARG A 141 -8.89 8.21 -19.69
CA ARG A 141 -8.53 9.08 -18.56
C ARG A 141 -7.97 10.44 -18.96
N GLY A 142 -7.72 10.64 -20.25
CA GLY A 142 -7.02 11.80 -20.79
C GLY A 142 -5.50 11.61 -20.81
N LYS A 143 -4.84 12.24 -21.78
CA LYS A 143 -3.39 12.24 -21.98
C LYS A 143 -2.67 12.81 -20.74
N PRO A 144 -1.81 12.09 -20.01
CA PRO A 144 -1.06 12.64 -18.87
C PRO A 144 -0.03 13.69 -19.30
N SER A 145 0.36 14.57 -18.37
CA SER A 145 1.45 15.54 -18.56
C SER A 145 2.79 14.95 -18.12
N HIS A 146 2.78 14.19 -17.01
CA HIS A 146 3.96 13.52 -16.49
C HIS A 146 3.67 12.05 -16.17
N MET A 147 4.54 11.18 -16.66
CA MET A 147 4.57 9.76 -16.36
C MET A 147 5.81 9.42 -15.53
N TYR A 148 5.62 8.57 -14.53
CA TYR A 148 6.66 8.13 -13.61
C TYR A 148 6.74 6.59 -13.61
N SER A 149 7.95 6.04 -13.66
CA SER A 149 8.18 4.59 -13.50
C SER A 149 9.29 4.34 -12.48
N ASP A 150 9.26 3.20 -11.81
CA ASP A 150 10.31 2.82 -10.88
C ASP A 150 11.60 2.42 -11.63
N ASN A 151 12.74 2.93 -11.19
CA ASN A 151 14.04 2.39 -11.58
C ASN A 151 14.24 1.05 -10.87
N GLY A 152 14.00 -0.06 -11.57
CA GLY A 152 13.95 -1.43 -11.06
C GLY A 152 15.22 -2.01 -10.40
N THR A 153 16.21 -1.21 -10.00
CA THR A 153 17.47 -1.68 -9.40
C THR A 153 17.35 -2.10 -7.93
N THR A 154 16.18 -1.95 -7.29
CA THR A 154 16.00 -2.17 -5.84
C THR A 154 14.93 -3.22 -5.47
N PHE A 155 14.78 -4.28 -6.27
CA PHE A 155 13.97 -5.45 -5.88
C PHE A 155 14.83 -6.69 -5.57
N VAL A 156 15.71 -6.58 -4.58
CA VAL A 156 16.39 -7.74 -3.98
C VAL A 156 15.36 -8.53 -3.17
N GLY A 157 14.60 -9.41 -3.82
CA GLY A 157 13.67 -10.32 -3.14
C GLY A 157 12.39 -10.70 -3.88
N ALA A 158 12.12 -10.12 -5.06
CA ALA A 158 11.00 -10.57 -5.88
C ALA A 158 11.41 -11.80 -6.72
N GLN A 159 10.51 -12.78 -6.78
CA GLN A 159 10.58 -14.03 -7.55
C GLN A 159 11.30 -13.87 -8.90
N LYS A 160 12.13 -14.85 -9.31
CA LYS A 160 12.87 -14.87 -10.60
C LYS A 160 12.05 -14.39 -11.81
N GLN A 161 10.75 -14.68 -11.84
CA GLN A 161 9.84 -14.23 -12.89
C GLN A 161 9.65 -12.71 -12.94
N ILE A 162 9.60 -12.02 -11.79
CA ILE A 162 9.47 -10.55 -11.70
C ILE A 162 10.76 -9.88 -12.15
N GLN A 163 11.92 -10.48 -11.85
CA GLN A 163 13.22 -10.00 -12.35
C GLN A 163 13.29 -10.08 -13.90
N GLU A 164 12.84 -11.18 -14.51
CA GLU A 164 12.73 -11.31 -15.97
C GLU A 164 11.81 -10.23 -16.60
N LEU A 165 10.73 -9.83 -15.91
CA LEU A 165 9.86 -8.73 -16.37
C LEU A 165 10.60 -7.39 -16.36
N TYR A 166 11.36 -7.13 -15.29
CA TYR A 166 12.15 -5.92 -15.16
C TYR A 166 13.31 -5.87 -16.16
N ASP A 167 13.96 -7.00 -16.44
CA ASP A 167 15.09 -7.04 -17.39
C ASP A 167 14.62 -6.76 -18.83
N ILE A 168 13.43 -7.27 -19.21
CA ILE A 168 12.80 -6.95 -20.51
C ILE A 168 12.39 -5.48 -20.57
N TYR A 169 11.74 -4.99 -19.51
CA TYR A 169 11.29 -3.60 -19.42
C TYR A 169 12.46 -2.60 -19.43
N ASN A 170 13.55 -2.92 -18.74
CA ASN A 170 14.76 -2.09 -18.66
C ASN A 170 15.72 -2.30 -19.84
N SER A 171 15.36 -3.11 -20.83
CA SER A 171 16.15 -3.22 -22.05
C SER A 171 16.24 -1.86 -22.74
N HIS A 172 17.46 -1.50 -23.16
CA HIS A 172 17.74 -0.17 -23.71
C HIS A 172 16.88 0.12 -24.97
N GLU A 173 16.58 -0.90 -25.77
CA GLU A 173 15.77 -0.77 -26.98
C GLU A 173 14.28 -0.47 -26.68
N VAL A 174 13.68 -1.18 -25.72
CA VAL A 174 12.29 -0.96 -25.31
C VAL A 174 12.14 0.43 -24.69
N GLN A 175 13.08 0.82 -23.83
CA GLN A 175 13.08 2.15 -23.21
C GLN A 175 13.26 3.29 -24.22
N ALA A 176 14.10 3.10 -25.24
CA ALA A 176 14.28 4.10 -26.30
C ALA A 176 12.97 4.33 -27.07
N LYS A 177 12.32 3.27 -27.57
CA LYS A 177 11.05 3.36 -28.31
C LYS A 177 9.94 4.02 -27.49
N ILE A 178 9.87 3.70 -26.20
CA ILE A 178 8.89 4.29 -25.28
C ILE A 178 9.19 5.79 -25.06
N LYS A 179 10.46 6.15 -24.86
CA LYS A 179 10.87 7.56 -24.71
C LYS A 179 10.55 8.37 -25.97
N ASP A 180 10.86 7.85 -27.14
CA ASP A 180 10.60 8.53 -28.42
C ASP A 180 9.09 8.79 -28.59
N PHE A 181 8.27 7.77 -28.35
CA PHE A 181 6.81 7.91 -28.37
C PHE A 181 6.30 8.99 -27.40
N PHE A 182 6.87 9.08 -26.20
CA PHE A 182 6.47 10.09 -25.22
C PHE A 182 6.98 11.50 -25.56
N LEU A 183 8.18 11.61 -26.13
CA LEU A 183 8.72 12.87 -26.62
C LEU A 183 7.87 13.45 -27.76
N GLU A 184 7.55 12.63 -28.76
CA GLU A 184 6.63 12.99 -29.85
C GLU A 184 5.25 13.38 -29.32
N SER A 185 4.81 12.71 -28.25
CA SER A 185 3.55 12.99 -27.61
C SER A 185 3.64 14.14 -26.60
N GLU A 186 4.74 14.87 -26.46
CA GLU A 186 4.90 15.97 -25.47
C GLU A 186 4.55 15.55 -24.01
N ILE A 187 4.90 14.32 -23.63
CA ILE A 187 4.67 13.78 -22.28
C ILE A 187 6.03 13.62 -21.59
N SER A 188 6.16 14.19 -20.40
CA SER A 188 7.39 14.07 -19.62
C SER A 188 7.46 12.69 -18.96
N TRP A 189 8.38 11.85 -19.44
CA TRP A 189 8.68 10.56 -18.81
C TRP A 189 9.83 10.68 -17.82
N ASN A 190 9.59 10.31 -16.56
CA ASN A 190 10.55 10.42 -15.47
C ASN A 190 10.73 9.06 -14.79
N PHE A 191 11.94 8.80 -14.31
CA PHE A 191 12.20 7.67 -13.43
C PHE A 191 12.22 8.13 -11.98
N ILE A 192 11.59 7.34 -11.10
CA ILE A 192 11.62 7.58 -9.67
C ILE A 192 13.03 7.17 -9.17
N PRO A 193 13.75 8.05 -8.45
CA PRO A 193 15.04 7.69 -7.85
C PRO A 193 14.86 6.53 -6.84
N PRO A 194 15.79 5.55 -6.80
CA PRO A 194 15.72 4.47 -5.81
C PRO A 194 15.69 5.04 -4.39
N ASN A 195 14.79 4.53 -3.53
CA ASN A 195 14.59 4.96 -2.14
C ASN A 195 14.09 6.41 -1.95
N ALA A 196 13.12 6.86 -2.74
CA ALA A 196 12.42 8.13 -2.48
C ALA A 196 11.03 7.91 -1.81
N PRO A 197 10.95 7.53 -0.51
CA PRO A 197 9.69 7.28 0.20
C PRO A 197 8.75 8.50 0.26
N HIS A 198 9.27 9.69 -0.08
CA HIS A 198 8.53 10.95 -0.17
C HIS A 198 7.49 11.00 -1.29
N PHE A 199 7.67 10.24 -2.38
CA PHE A 199 6.72 10.20 -3.49
C PHE A 199 5.49 9.33 -3.21
N GLY A 200 5.56 8.34 -2.30
CA GLY A 200 4.42 7.98 -1.45
C GLY A 200 4.33 6.55 -0.91
N GLY A 201 4.95 6.35 0.25
CA GLY A 201 4.83 5.12 1.04
C GLY A 201 3.41 4.69 1.49
N LEU A 202 2.36 5.48 1.23
CA LEU A 202 0.96 5.11 1.50
C LEU A 202 0.32 4.42 0.28
N TRP A 203 0.60 4.92 -0.92
CA TRP A 203 0.11 4.32 -2.16
C TRP A 203 0.92 3.07 -2.51
N GLU A 204 2.23 3.08 -2.26
CA GLU A 204 3.09 1.91 -2.48
C GLU A 204 2.56 0.70 -1.72
N ALA A 205 2.14 0.88 -0.46
CA ALA A 205 1.58 -0.20 0.35
C ALA A 205 0.23 -0.70 -0.18
N ALA A 206 -0.68 0.19 -0.57
CA ALA A 206 -2.01 -0.19 -1.06
C ALA A 206 -1.96 -0.84 -2.45
N VAL A 207 -1.12 -0.32 -3.36
CA VAL A 207 -0.90 -0.88 -4.70
C VAL A 207 -0.16 -2.22 -4.59
N LYS A 208 0.86 -2.32 -3.74
CA LYS A 208 1.56 -3.59 -3.47
C LYS A 208 0.63 -4.66 -2.89
N SER A 209 -0.24 -4.28 -1.97
CA SER A 209 -1.28 -5.17 -1.43
C SER A 209 -2.27 -5.62 -2.50
N ALA A 210 -2.77 -4.68 -3.32
CA ALA A 210 -3.66 -4.99 -4.43
C ALA A 210 -3.01 -5.96 -5.42
N LYS A 211 -1.76 -5.72 -5.81
CA LYS A 211 -0.97 -6.63 -6.66
C LYS A 211 -0.85 -8.03 -6.06
N HIS A 212 -0.52 -8.11 -4.78
CA HIS A 212 -0.42 -9.38 -4.07
C HIS A 212 -1.73 -10.18 -4.14
N HIS A 213 -2.87 -9.52 -3.90
CA HIS A 213 -4.18 -10.17 -3.99
C HIS A 213 -4.55 -10.54 -5.43
N MET A 214 -4.26 -9.68 -6.41
CA MET A 214 -4.49 -9.99 -7.82
C MET A 214 -3.74 -11.27 -8.22
N THR A 215 -2.43 -11.35 -7.93
CA THR A 215 -1.64 -12.56 -8.26
C THR A 215 -2.14 -13.81 -7.54
N ARG A 216 -2.54 -13.71 -6.27
CA ARG A 216 -2.94 -14.88 -5.46
C ARG A 216 -4.36 -15.36 -5.73
N ILE A 217 -5.25 -14.47 -6.12
CA ILE A 217 -6.68 -14.75 -6.31
C ILE A 217 -6.94 -14.98 -7.80
N VAL A 218 -6.62 -13.98 -8.63
CA VAL A 218 -6.85 -14.02 -10.07
C VAL A 218 -5.84 -14.95 -10.76
N GLY A 219 -4.57 -14.94 -10.33
CA GLY A 219 -3.53 -15.80 -10.93
C GLY A 219 -3.75 -17.31 -10.77
N LYS A 220 -4.68 -17.73 -9.91
CA LYS A 220 -5.11 -19.14 -9.81
C LYS A 220 -6.20 -19.52 -10.82
N ALA A 221 -6.94 -18.54 -11.33
CA ALA A 221 -8.05 -18.77 -12.23
C ALA A 221 -7.57 -18.79 -13.69
N LEU A 222 -7.78 -19.91 -14.38
CA LEU A 222 -7.49 -20.05 -15.82
C LEU A 222 -8.64 -19.45 -16.64
N LEU A 223 -8.60 -18.14 -16.82
CA LEU A 223 -9.62 -17.32 -17.47
C LEU A 223 -9.27 -17.02 -18.93
N THR A 224 -10.27 -16.75 -19.77
CA THR A 224 -10.02 -16.14 -21.09
C THR A 224 -9.61 -14.68 -20.96
N PHE A 225 -9.13 -14.09 -22.06
CA PHE A 225 -8.82 -12.66 -22.13
C PHE A 225 -10.01 -11.78 -21.73
N GLU A 226 -11.21 -12.05 -22.26
CA GLU A 226 -12.43 -11.29 -21.92
C GLU A 226 -12.78 -11.42 -20.43
N GLU A 227 -12.73 -12.63 -19.88
CA GLU A 227 -13.03 -12.89 -18.47
C GLU A 227 -12.06 -12.17 -17.55
N MET A 228 -10.77 -12.22 -17.89
CA MET A 228 -9.71 -11.53 -17.15
C MET A 228 -9.87 -10.01 -17.23
N GLN A 229 -10.18 -9.48 -18.43
CA GLN A 229 -10.42 -8.05 -18.63
C GLN A 229 -11.61 -7.58 -17.80
N THR A 230 -12.72 -8.34 -17.77
CA THR A 230 -13.87 -8.03 -16.91
C THR A 230 -13.47 -7.96 -15.44
N ILE A 231 -12.74 -8.96 -14.94
CA ILE A 231 -12.27 -8.95 -13.54
C ILE A 231 -11.41 -7.74 -13.24
N PHE A 232 -10.48 -7.37 -14.13
CA PHE A 232 -9.64 -6.20 -13.86
C PHE A 232 -10.41 -4.89 -13.88
N CYS A 233 -11.42 -4.74 -14.76
CA CYS A 233 -12.34 -3.59 -14.69
C CYS A 233 -13.09 -3.54 -13.35
N GLU A 234 -13.55 -4.68 -12.85
CA GLU A 234 -14.27 -4.75 -11.57
C GLU A 234 -13.36 -4.54 -10.36
N ILE A 235 -12.13 -5.06 -10.40
CA ILE A 235 -11.09 -4.81 -9.40
C ILE A 235 -10.73 -3.32 -9.40
N GLU A 236 -10.58 -2.69 -10.56
CA GLU A 236 -10.35 -1.25 -10.67
C GLU A 236 -11.46 -0.46 -9.96
N ALA A 237 -12.73 -0.83 -10.19
CA ALA A 237 -13.85 -0.21 -9.49
C ALA A 237 -13.76 -0.41 -7.97
N ILE A 238 -13.40 -1.62 -7.52
CA ILE A 238 -13.18 -1.93 -6.09
C ILE A 238 -12.11 -1.02 -5.50
N LEU A 239 -10.95 -0.93 -6.15
CA LEU A 239 -9.83 -0.11 -5.70
C LEU A 239 -10.24 1.37 -5.62
N ASN A 240 -10.97 1.86 -6.61
CA ASN A 240 -11.41 3.26 -6.68
C ASN A 240 -12.63 3.59 -5.81
N SER A 241 -13.33 2.59 -5.27
CA SER A 241 -14.44 2.82 -4.32
C SER A 241 -13.99 3.17 -2.90
N ARG A 242 -12.71 2.94 -2.57
CA ARG A 242 -12.22 3.06 -1.19
C ARG A 242 -12.40 4.46 -0.60
N PRO A 243 -12.84 4.57 0.65
CA PRO A 243 -12.88 5.85 1.35
C PRO A 243 -11.48 6.39 1.61
N LEU A 244 -11.26 7.66 1.27
CA LEU A 244 -10.03 8.41 1.54
C LEU A 244 -10.19 9.28 2.78
N THR A 245 -11.24 10.09 2.83
CA THR A 245 -11.49 11.09 3.88
C THR A 245 -12.99 11.38 3.98
N PRO A 246 -13.52 11.87 5.12
CA PRO A 246 -14.91 12.32 5.24
C PRO A 246 -15.21 13.50 4.30
N LEU A 247 -16.41 13.54 3.70
CA LEU A 247 -16.85 14.66 2.85
C LEU A 247 -17.36 15.86 3.66
N SER A 248 -17.94 15.58 4.83
CA SER A 248 -18.62 16.58 5.65
C SER A 248 -18.26 16.44 7.12
N SER A 249 -18.22 17.57 7.81
CA SER A 249 -18.12 17.63 9.26
C SER A 249 -19.49 17.43 9.94
N ASP A 250 -20.61 17.41 9.20
CA ASP A 250 -21.98 17.22 9.75
C ASP A 250 -22.13 15.85 10.42
N PRO A 251 -22.41 15.78 11.74
CA PRO A 251 -22.60 14.55 12.48
C PRO A 251 -23.59 13.52 11.90
N ASN A 252 -24.53 13.95 11.06
CA ASN A 252 -25.50 13.09 10.40
C ASN A 252 -25.07 12.61 9.02
N ASP A 253 -24.06 13.25 8.43
CA ASP A 253 -23.53 12.86 7.14
C ASP A 253 -22.42 11.81 7.31
N LEU A 254 -22.62 10.66 6.64
CA LEU A 254 -21.68 9.54 6.58
C LEU A 254 -20.97 9.46 5.22
N ALA A 255 -21.14 10.47 4.37
CA ALA A 255 -20.51 10.52 3.07
C ALA A 255 -18.98 10.63 3.20
N TYR A 256 -18.30 9.98 2.25
CA TYR A 256 -16.85 9.93 2.18
C TYR A 256 -16.39 10.22 0.76
N LEU A 257 -15.21 10.82 0.65
CA LEU A 257 -14.54 11.03 -0.61
C LEU A 257 -13.78 9.76 -0.99
N SER A 258 -13.88 9.35 -2.26
CA SER A 258 -13.14 8.22 -2.83
C SER A 258 -12.49 8.62 -4.14
N PRO A 259 -11.49 7.87 -4.64
CA PRO A 259 -10.95 8.14 -5.97
C PRO A 259 -12.02 8.11 -7.06
N GLY A 260 -13.05 7.25 -6.93
CA GLY A 260 -14.17 7.15 -7.85
C GLY A 260 -14.95 8.46 -8.04
N HIS A 261 -15.09 9.26 -6.98
CA HIS A 261 -15.73 10.58 -7.08
C HIS A 261 -15.01 11.49 -8.07
N PHE A 262 -13.68 11.44 -8.14
CA PHE A 262 -12.92 12.23 -9.09
C PHE A 262 -13.00 11.71 -10.53
N LEU A 263 -13.39 10.44 -10.72
CA LEU A 263 -13.45 9.81 -12.04
C LEU A 263 -14.84 9.88 -12.67
N VAL A 264 -15.89 9.70 -11.87
CA VAL A 264 -17.29 9.59 -12.33
C VAL A 264 -18.17 10.70 -11.75
N GLY A 265 -17.68 11.48 -10.78
CA GLY A 265 -18.45 12.52 -10.09
C GLY A 265 -19.32 12.01 -8.96
N THR A 266 -19.34 10.70 -8.70
CA THR A 266 -20.20 10.06 -7.68
C THR A 266 -19.57 8.78 -7.14
N VAL A 267 -20.22 8.15 -6.16
CA VAL A 267 -19.84 6.84 -5.63
C VAL A 267 -19.92 5.75 -6.70
N LEU A 268 -18.93 4.87 -6.72
CA LEU A 268 -18.95 3.69 -7.59
C LEU A 268 -19.86 2.63 -6.96
N ASN A 269 -20.99 2.37 -7.60
CA ASN A 269 -21.94 1.34 -7.21
C ASN A 269 -21.84 0.14 -8.16
N GLY A 270 -21.88 -1.07 -7.61
CA GLY A 270 -21.88 -2.30 -8.37
C GLY A 270 -23.29 -2.70 -8.80
N LEU A 271 -23.38 -3.51 -9.84
CA LEU A 271 -24.61 -4.20 -10.20
C LEU A 271 -25.00 -5.21 -9.09
N PRO A 272 -26.30 -5.42 -8.84
CA PRO A 272 -26.75 -6.47 -7.94
C PRO A 272 -26.25 -7.85 -8.40
N CYS A 273 -25.69 -8.62 -7.49
CA CYS A 273 -25.15 -9.95 -7.75
C CYS A 273 -25.48 -10.90 -6.59
N ALA A 274 -25.64 -12.19 -6.90
CA ALA A 274 -25.77 -13.21 -5.87
C ALA A 274 -24.41 -13.46 -5.17
N ASP A 275 -24.43 -13.71 -3.86
CA ASP A 275 -23.24 -14.17 -3.15
C ASP A 275 -22.94 -15.62 -3.57
N VAL A 276 -21.81 -15.82 -4.24
CA VAL A 276 -21.33 -17.12 -4.69
C VAL A 276 -20.01 -17.49 -4.03
N THR A 277 -19.62 -16.77 -2.96
CA THR A 277 -18.28 -16.86 -2.40
C THR A 277 -17.95 -18.24 -1.86
N ASP A 278 -18.96 -18.94 -1.32
CA ASP A 278 -18.82 -20.26 -0.68
C ASP A 278 -19.34 -21.41 -1.56
N VAL A 279 -19.74 -21.11 -2.81
CA VAL A 279 -20.18 -22.12 -3.77
C VAL A 279 -18.95 -22.81 -4.36
N ASN A 280 -18.92 -24.15 -4.31
CA ASN A 280 -17.85 -24.94 -4.93
C ASN A 280 -17.69 -24.59 -6.42
N GLU A 281 -16.45 -24.34 -6.86
CA GLU A 281 -16.08 -23.94 -8.22
C GLU A 281 -16.59 -24.87 -9.33
N ASN A 282 -16.82 -26.15 -9.01
CA ASN A 282 -17.35 -27.15 -9.94
C ASN A 282 -18.84 -26.97 -10.26
N ARG A 283 -19.58 -26.26 -9.40
CA ARG A 283 -21.00 -25.97 -9.58
C ARG A 283 -21.26 -24.61 -10.21
N LEU A 284 -20.21 -23.81 -10.38
CA LEU A 284 -20.31 -22.46 -10.91
C LEU A 284 -20.29 -22.46 -12.43
N LEU A 285 -21.24 -21.74 -13.01
CA LEU A 285 -21.16 -21.29 -14.38
C LEU A 285 -19.94 -20.39 -14.56
N ARG A 286 -19.49 -20.25 -15.80
CA ARG A 286 -18.22 -19.58 -16.09
C ARG A 286 -18.20 -18.10 -15.67
N TRP A 287 -19.31 -17.38 -15.87
CA TRP A 287 -19.44 -16.00 -15.40
C TRP A 287 -19.57 -15.93 -13.87
N GLN A 288 -20.16 -16.93 -13.21
CA GLN A 288 -20.23 -16.96 -11.75
C GLN A 288 -18.85 -17.19 -11.13
N ARG A 289 -17.92 -17.83 -11.85
CA ARG A 289 -16.52 -17.92 -11.43
C ARG A 289 -15.80 -16.58 -11.48
N VAL A 290 -16.09 -15.76 -12.49
CA VAL A 290 -15.61 -14.37 -12.57
C VAL A 290 -16.13 -13.58 -11.37
N GLU A 291 -17.44 -13.67 -11.10
CA GLU A 291 -18.07 -13.02 -9.95
C GLU A 291 -17.51 -13.52 -8.60
N GLN A 292 -17.31 -14.83 -8.44
CA GLN A 292 -16.70 -15.38 -7.24
C GLN A 292 -15.29 -14.85 -7.02
N THR A 293 -14.49 -14.74 -8.09
CA THR A 293 -13.12 -14.21 -8.01
C THR A 293 -13.14 -12.74 -7.56
N ARG A 294 -14.07 -11.95 -8.08
CA ARG A 294 -14.32 -10.56 -7.64
C ARG A 294 -14.68 -10.49 -6.16
N GLN A 295 -15.59 -11.35 -5.69
CA GLN A 295 -16.01 -11.43 -4.29
C GLN A 295 -14.86 -11.85 -3.36
N HIS A 296 -14.04 -12.83 -3.76
CA HIS A 296 -12.83 -13.23 -3.03
C HIS A 296 -11.81 -12.09 -2.95
N PHE A 297 -11.59 -11.38 -4.06
CA PHE A 297 -10.71 -10.20 -4.10
C PHE A 297 -11.18 -9.13 -3.13
N TRP A 298 -12.44 -8.73 -3.23
CA TRP A 298 -13.06 -7.77 -2.33
C TRP A 298 -12.89 -8.17 -0.86
N ARG A 299 -13.24 -9.42 -0.51
CA ARG A 299 -13.20 -9.91 0.88
C ARG A 299 -11.78 -9.82 1.46
N ARG A 300 -10.73 -10.12 0.68
CA ARG A 300 -9.35 -10.04 1.17
C ARG A 300 -8.82 -8.62 1.20
N TRP A 301 -8.99 -7.88 0.11
CA TRP A 301 -8.43 -6.54 -0.03
C TRP A 301 -9.11 -5.52 0.90
N SER A 302 -10.44 -5.54 1.02
CA SER A 302 -11.15 -4.63 1.95
C SER A 302 -10.71 -4.86 3.39
N ASN A 303 -10.55 -6.12 3.81
CA ASN A 303 -10.01 -6.45 5.12
C ASN A 303 -8.60 -5.90 5.29
N GLU A 304 -7.69 -6.14 4.36
CA GLU A 304 -6.31 -5.64 4.48
C GLU A 304 -6.23 -4.11 4.47
N TYR A 305 -7.03 -3.45 3.64
CA TYR A 305 -7.17 -2.00 3.65
C TYR A 305 -7.57 -1.47 5.03
N LEU A 306 -8.59 -2.07 5.66
CA LEU A 306 -9.02 -1.72 7.02
C LEU A 306 -7.89 -1.90 8.05
N HIS A 307 -7.12 -3.00 7.96
CA HIS A 307 -5.98 -3.21 8.86
C HIS A 307 -4.87 -2.18 8.62
N SER A 308 -4.63 -1.76 7.37
CA SER A 308 -3.63 -0.75 7.04
C SER A 308 -3.96 0.62 7.65
N LEU A 309 -5.26 0.96 7.73
CA LEU A 309 -5.74 2.16 8.41
C LEU A 309 -5.57 2.04 9.93
N GLN A 310 -5.81 0.86 10.51
CA GLN A 310 -5.59 0.59 11.94
C GLN A 310 -4.11 0.59 12.35
N ALA A 311 -3.22 0.05 11.51
CA ALA A 311 -1.79 -0.08 11.83
C ALA A 311 -1.08 1.28 11.94
N ARG A 312 -1.56 2.28 11.19
CA ARG A 312 -1.02 3.64 11.21
C ARG A 312 -1.17 4.36 12.55
N SER A 313 -2.08 3.94 13.43
CA SER A 313 -2.26 4.57 14.75
C SER A 313 -1.29 4.04 15.83
N LYS A 314 -0.50 3.00 15.55
CA LYS A 314 0.26 2.26 16.59
C LYS A 314 1.75 2.63 16.75
N TRP A 315 2.35 3.43 15.86
CA TRP A 315 3.82 3.58 15.82
C TRP A 315 4.35 5.02 15.85
N MET A 316 3.71 5.90 16.62
CA MET A 316 4.35 7.12 17.12
C MET A 316 4.05 7.20 18.62
N ALA A 317 5.10 7.24 19.45
CA ALA A 317 5.04 7.27 20.90
C ALA A 317 3.84 8.10 21.43
N ASP A 318 2.91 7.44 22.12
CA ASP A 318 1.82 8.01 22.93
C ASP A 318 1.04 9.21 22.34
N LYS A 319 0.99 9.34 21.00
CA LYS A 319 0.24 10.37 20.27
C LYS A 319 -0.38 9.83 18.98
N GLY A 320 -0.86 8.59 19.01
CA GLY A 320 -1.81 8.11 17.99
C GLY A 320 -3.13 8.89 18.16
N THR A 321 -3.80 9.25 17.05
CA THR A 321 -5.12 9.88 17.10
C THR A 321 -6.05 9.03 17.94
N SER A 322 -6.29 9.44 19.19
CA SER A 322 -7.23 8.77 20.07
C SER A 322 -8.60 8.85 19.42
N LEU A 323 -9.29 7.71 19.34
CA LEU A 323 -10.67 7.68 18.86
C LEU A 323 -11.45 8.73 19.65
N SER A 324 -12.03 9.71 18.96
CA SER A 324 -12.76 10.81 19.58
C SER A 324 -14.19 10.84 19.07
N ALA A 325 -15.10 11.36 19.91
CA ALA A 325 -16.44 11.70 19.47
C ALA A 325 -16.38 12.59 18.21
N GLY A 326 -17.32 12.37 17.29
CA GLY A 326 -17.43 13.09 16.03
C GLY A 326 -16.57 12.54 14.89
N GLN A 327 -15.69 11.56 15.08
CA GLN A 327 -14.88 10.99 14.00
C GLN A 327 -15.68 10.02 13.13
N LEU A 328 -15.51 10.12 11.81
CA LEU A 328 -16.04 9.14 10.86
C LEU A 328 -15.08 7.94 10.78
N VAL A 329 -15.64 6.75 10.92
CA VAL A 329 -14.91 5.48 10.98
C VAL A 329 -15.50 4.47 10.02
N LEU A 330 -14.62 3.63 9.51
CA LEU A 330 -14.96 2.41 8.81
C LEU A 330 -15.21 1.28 9.80
N ILE A 331 -16.33 0.59 9.64
CA ILE A 331 -16.73 -0.54 10.47
C ILE A 331 -16.32 -1.83 9.76
N LYS A 332 -15.52 -2.65 10.45
CA LYS A 332 -15.15 -3.98 9.98
C LYS A 332 -16.35 -4.91 10.11
N GLN A 333 -17.17 -4.96 9.08
CA GLN A 333 -18.31 -5.87 8.94
C GLN A 333 -17.95 -7.01 7.98
N GLN A 334 -18.35 -8.23 8.35
CA GLN A 334 -18.21 -9.39 7.49
C GLN A 334 -19.33 -9.42 6.45
N ASN A 335 -19.04 -10.02 5.29
CA ASN A 335 -20.00 -10.30 4.22
C ASN A 335 -20.68 -9.07 3.60
N LEU A 336 -19.96 -7.94 3.54
CA LEU A 336 -20.38 -6.82 2.69
C LEU A 336 -20.20 -7.19 1.22
N ALA A 337 -21.17 -6.83 0.38
CA ALA A 337 -21.03 -6.97 -1.06
C ALA A 337 -19.88 -6.08 -1.57
N PRO A 338 -19.26 -6.41 -2.71
CA PRO A 338 -18.23 -5.57 -3.30
C PRO A 338 -18.68 -4.12 -3.47
N LEU A 339 -17.75 -3.18 -3.25
CA LEU A 339 -17.96 -1.73 -3.30
C LEU A 339 -18.74 -1.14 -2.11
N GLN A 340 -19.27 -1.96 -1.20
CA GLN A 340 -20.02 -1.48 -0.04
C GLN A 340 -19.11 -1.30 1.17
N TRP A 341 -18.96 -0.06 1.63
CA TRP A 341 -18.20 0.27 2.83
C TRP A 341 -19.15 0.59 3.99
N ALA A 342 -19.02 -0.13 5.10
CA ALA A 342 -19.82 0.15 6.28
C ALA A 342 -19.24 1.36 7.02
N MET A 343 -19.92 2.49 6.90
CA MET A 343 -19.56 3.75 7.54
C MET A 343 -20.30 3.93 8.88
N GLY A 344 -19.64 4.60 9.82
CA GLY A 344 -20.28 5.07 11.03
C GLY A 344 -19.54 6.22 11.67
N ARG A 345 -20.21 6.94 12.56
CA ARG A 345 -19.65 8.07 13.27
C ARG A 345 -19.61 7.82 14.76
N VAL A 346 -18.48 8.13 15.40
CA VAL A 346 -18.32 7.99 16.85
C VAL A 346 -19.22 8.99 17.55
N GLN A 347 -20.19 8.53 18.32
CA GLN A 347 -21.00 9.39 19.18
C GLN A 347 -20.31 9.57 20.53
N GLU A 348 -19.92 8.46 21.15
CA GLU A 348 -19.33 8.41 22.48
C GLU A 348 -18.22 7.38 22.52
N VAL A 349 -17.24 7.61 23.39
CA VAL A 349 -16.12 6.71 23.65
C VAL A 349 -16.15 6.25 25.10
N TYR A 350 -15.92 4.96 25.32
CA TYR A 350 -15.92 4.37 26.65
C TYR A 350 -14.48 3.95 27.01
N PRO A 351 -13.80 4.70 27.90
CA PRO A 351 -12.50 4.33 28.40
C PRO A 351 -12.60 3.15 29.38
N GLY A 352 -11.58 2.29 29.39
CA GLY A 352 -11.43 1.23 30.37
C GLY A 352 -10.97 1.77 31.75
N PRO A 353 -10.82 0.89 32.75
CA PRO A 353 -10.35 1.26 34.09
C PRO A 353 -8.94 1.90 34.10
N ASP A 354 -8.15 1.66 33.06
CA ASP A 354 -6.81 2.21 32.83
C ASP A 354 -6.82 3.53 32.01
N GLY A 355 -8.00 4.09 31.74
CA GLY A 355 -8.17 5.32 30.95
C GLY A 355 -8.05 5.14 29.43
N ILE A 356 -7.82 3.91 28.94
CA ILE A 356 -7.63 3.65 27.51
C ILE A 356 -8.98 3.33 26.84
N VAL A 357 -9.33 4.09 25.79
CA VAL A 357 -10.53 3.85 24.97
C VAL A 357 -10.42 2.53 24.22
N ARG A 358 -11.29 1.56 24.56
CA ARG A 358 -11.37 0.26 23.89
C ARG A 358 -12.67 0.04 23.13
N THR A 359 -13.71 0.79 23.46
CA THR A 359 -15.05 0.66 22.88
C THR A 359 -15.66 2.03 22.60
N ALA A 360 -16.50 2.10 21.58
CA ALA A 360 -17.22 3.33 21.23
C ALA A 360 -18.63 3.03 20.76
N LEU A 361 -19.54 3.96 21.04
CA LEU A 361 -20.89 4.01 20.48
C LEU A 361 -20.81 4.63 19.08
N ILE A 362 -21.20 3.87 18.06
CA ILE A 362 -21.12 4.27 16.67
C ILE A 362 -22.52 4.44 16.09
N LYS A 363 -22.82 5.63 15.54
CA LYS A 363 -24.03 5.90 14.76
C LYS A 363 -23.81 5.47 13.31
N THR A 364 -24.70 4.64 12.80
CA THR A 364 -24.73 4.23 11.39
C THR A 364 -26.05 4.64 10.75
N ALA A 365 -26.18 4.50 9.43
CA ALA A 365 -27.45 4.72 8.73
C ALA A 365 -28.59 3.80 9.23
N LYS A 366 -28.26 2.65 9.84
CA LYS A 366 -29.22 1.65 10.35
C LYS A 366 -29.43 1.74 11.88
N GLY A 367 -28.92 2.78 12.54
CA GLY A 367 -29.00 2.96 13.99
C GLY A 367 -27.63 2.94 14.68
N SER A 368 -27.64 3.02 16.01
CA SER A 368 -26.44 3.11 16.84
C SER A 368 -26.07 1.79 17.49
N TYR A 369 -24.78 1.43 17.47
CA TYR A 369 -24.27 0.18 18.04
C TYR A 369 -22.93 0.40 18.74
N VAL A 370 -22.71 -0.30 19.86
CA VAL A 370 -21.40 -0.32 20.53
C VAL A 370 -20.47 -1.27 19.79
N ARG A 371 -19.24 -0.82 19.51
CA ARG A 371 -18.21 -1.60 18.82
C ARG A 371 -16.83 -1.45 19.49
N PRO A 372 -16.03 -2.53 19.55
CA PRO A 372 -14.65 -2.43 20.02
C PRO A 372 -13.77 -1.75 18.96
N LEU A 373 -12.72 -1.06 19.40
CA LEU A 373 -11.76 -0.35 18.56
C LEU A 373 -11.11 -1.28 17.52
N SER A 374 -10.91 -2.56 17.85
CA SER A 374 -10.38 -3.57 16.93
C SER A 374 -11.24 -3.81 15.68
N LYS A 375 -12.51 -3.40 15.71
CA LYS A 375 -13.46 -3.48 14.59
C LYS A 375 -13.67 -2.13 13.90
N LEU A 376 -12.95 -1.09 14.30
CA LEU A 376 -13.07 0.26 13.75
C LEU A 376 -11.76 0.69 13.10
N ALA A 377 -11.84 1.35 11.96
CA ALA A 377 -10.71 1.98 11.28
C ALA A 377 -11.01 3.46 11.09
N ILE A 378 -10.17 4.33 11.63
CA ILE A 378 -10.36 5.79 11.55
C ILE A 378 -9.99 6.24 10.14
N LEU A 379 -10.85 7.05 9.52
CA LEU A 379 -10.49 7.71 8.27
C LEU A 379 -9.52 8.85 8.54
N PRO A 380 -8.42 8.98 7.79
CA PRO A 380 -7.51 10.10 7.96
C PRO A 380 -8.24 11.41 7.61
N ILE A 381 -8.06 12.41 8.47
CA ILE A 381 -8.70 13.74 8.34
C ILE A 381 -7.89 14.66 7.42
N GLU A 382 -6.62 14.32 7.14
CA GLU A 382 -5.70 15.11 6.30
C GLU A 382 -5.07 14.22 5.20
N CYS A 383 -4.97 14.76 3.97
CA CYS A 383 -4.42 14.10 2.78
C CYS A 383 -2.99 14.53 2.46
#